data_AF-A0A935PZV2-F1
#
_entry.id   AF-A0A935PZV2-F1
#
_cell.length_a   1.000
_cell.length_b   1.000
_cell.length_c   1.000
_cell.angle_alpha   90.00
_cell.angle_beta   90.00
_cell.angle_gamma   90.00
#
_symmetry.space_group_name_H-M   'P 1'
#
loop_
_entity.id
_entity.type
_entity.pdbx_description
1 polymer ?
#
loop_
_entity_poly.entity_id
_entity_poly.type
_entity_poly.pdbx_seq_one_letter_code
_entity_poly.pdbx_strand_id
1 'polypeptide(L)'
;MSALERRLARLEDVLLPKPWQPVCMLSEPASDALTEEWADYQRQVEAAKARGDFVIVVAPMKPTDRPRTEKGVTYCGTELDALALNASMLPSRRGNESLLGDVMKSLSGNVLSPVACNKA
;
A
#
# COMPACT_ATOMS: atom_id res chain seq x y z
N MET A 1 36.11 -18.75 1.66
CA MET A 1 35.57 -17.39 1.43
C MET A 1 36.41 -16.36 2.15
N SER A 2 36.90 -15.37 1.41
CA SER A 2 37.71 -14.26 1.94
C SER A 2 36.84 -13.24 2.70
N ALA A 3 37.48 -12.33 3.44
CA ALA A 3 36.79 -11.22 4.09
C ALA A 3 36.17 -10.23 3.08
N LEU A 4 36.77 -10.10 1.90
CA LEU A 4 36.29 -9.27 0.80
C LEU A 4 35.00 -9.82 0.20
N GLU A 5 34.95 -11.12 -0.09
CA GLU A 5 33.75 -11.79 -0.60
C GLU A 5 32.56 -11.65 0.36
N ARG A 6 32.80 -11.77 1.68
CA ARG A 6 31.76 -11.54 2.70
C ARG A 6 31.26 -10.10 2.75
N ARG A 7 32.14 -9.12 2.49
CA ARG A 7 31.75 -7.70 2.44
C ARG A 7 31.01 -7.37 1.15
N LEU A 8 31.41 -7.97 0.03
CA LEU A 8 30.73 -7.83 -1.25
C LEU A 8 29.31 -8.40 -1.19
N ALA A 9 29.13 -9.62 -0.66
CA ALA A 9 27.82 -10.24 -0.51
C ALA A 9 26.87 -9.42 0.39
N ARG A 10 27.39 -8.77 1.44
CA ARG A 10 26.59 -7.85 2.29
C ARG A 10 26.22 -6.57 1.56
N LEU A 11 27.11 -6.05 0.72
CA LEU A 11 26.81 -4.88 -0.11
C LEU A 11 25.77 -5.24 -1.17
N GLU A 12 25.90 -6.38 -1.83
CA GLU A 12 24.90 -6.88 -2.77
C GLU A 12 23.55 -7.08 -2.10
N ASP A 13 23.49 -7.67 -0.90
CA ASP A 13 22.25 -7.82 -0.13
C ASP A 13 21.58 -6.48 0.25
N VAL A 14 22.38 -5.45 0.53
CA VAL A 14 21.87 -4.10 0.85
C VAL A 14 21.48 -3.30 -0.40
N LEU A 15 22.19 -3.51 -1.51
CA LEU A 15 22.03 -2.74 -2.75
C LEU A 15 21.01 -3.36 -3.70
N LEU A 16 20.72 -4.66 -3.59
CA LEU A 16 19.65 -5.28 -4.33
C LEU A 16 18.32 -4.66 -3.88
N PRO A 17 17.53 -4.07 -4.80
CA PRO A 17 16.20 -3.61 -4.48
C PRO A 17 15.43 -4.79 -3.93
N LYS A 18 15.06 -4.75 -2.64
CA LYS A 18 14.15 -5.74 -2.08
C LYS A 18 12.90 -5.76 -2.96
N PRO A 19 12.41 -6.94 -3.38
CA PRO A 19 11.22 -7.00 -4.21
C PRO A 19 10.07 -6.34 -3.44
N TRP A 20 9.59 -5.23 -3.99
CA TRP A 20 8.50 -4.47 -3.41
C TRP A 20 7.23 -5.29 -3.59
N GLN A 21 6.47 -5.43 -2.51
CA GLN A 21 5.16 -6.07 -2.59
C GLN A 21 4.27 -5.21 -3.50
N PRO A 22 3.76 -5.73 -4.62
CA PRO A 22 2.88 -4.96 -5.49
C PRO A 22 1.60 -4.60 -4.74
N VAL A 23 1.01 -3.44 -5.06
CA VAL A 23 -0.25 -2.99 -4.46
C VAL A 23 -1.36 -3.10 -5.50
N CYS A 24 -2.48 -3.72 -5.13
CA CYS A 24 -3.69 -3.82 -5.95
C CYS A 24 -4.80 -2.99 -5.29
N MET A 25 -5.32 -2.00 -6.00
CA MET A 25 -6.45 -1.18 -5.55
C MET A 25 -7.73 -1.62 -6.24
N LEU A 26 -8.78 -1.88 -5.45
CA LEU A 26 -10.10 -2.31 -5.91
C LEU A 26 -11.18 -1.42 -5.28
N SER A 27 -12.38 -1.44 -5.85
CA SER A 27 -13.57 -0.82 -5.25
C SER A 27 -14.56 -1.92 -4.87
N GLU A 28 -15.09 -1.84 -3.66
CA GLU A 28 -16.17 -2.73 -3.24
C GLU A 28 -17.45 -2.36 -4.00
N PRO A 29 -18.17 -3.34 -4.57
CA PRO A 29 -19.45 -3.10 -5.20
C PRO A 29 -20.46 -2.50 -4.20
N ALA A 30 -21.45 -1.78 -4.72
CA ALA A 30 -22.55 -1.29 -3.91
C ALA A 30 -23.35 -2.47 -3.31
N SER A 31 -24.04 -2.23 -2.19
CA SER A 31 -24.82 -3.29 -1.51
C SER A 31 -25.94 -3.86 -2.38
N ASP A 32 -26.42 -3.08 -3.34
CA ASP A 32 -27.47 -3.43 -4.32
C ASP A 32 -26.90 -3.87 -5.68
N ALA A 33 -25.59 -4.03 -5.80
CA ALA A 33 -24.93 -4.52 -7.00
C ALA A 33 -25.38 -5.95 -7.38
N LEU A 34 -25.25 -6.27 -8.67
CA LEU A 34 -25.60 -7.58 -9.20
C LEU A 34 -24.66 -8.67 -8.65
N THR A 35 -25.16 -9.90 -8.56
CA THR A 35 -24.38 -11.07 -8.12
C THR A 35 -23.10 -11.27 -8.93
N GLU A 36 -23.15 -10.95 -10.23
CA GLU A 36 -21.99 -11.05 -11.12
C GLU A 36 -20.89 -10.05 -10.74
N GLU A 37 -21.24 -8.82 -10.38
CA GLU A 37 -20.28 -7.79 -9.94
C GLU A 37 -19.61 -8.21 -8.62
N TRP A 38 -20.38 -8.78 -7.69
CA TRP A 38 -19.83 -9.35 -6.46
C TRP A 38 -18.91 -10.54 -6.70
N ALA A 39 -19.26 -11.43 -7.64
CA ALA A 39 -18.44 -12.58 -8.01
C ALA A 39 -17.12 -12.14 -8.67
N ASP A 40 -17.16 -11.13 -9.55
CA ASP A 40 -15.98 -10.57 -10.20
C ASP A 40 -15.08 -9.83 -9.20
N TYR A 41 -15.64 -9.04 -8.29
CA TYR A 41 -14.90 -8.42 -7.19
C TYR A 41 -14.17 -9.48 -6.35
N GLN A 42 -14.87 -10.54 -5.92
CA GLN A 42 -14.25 -11.62 -5.15
C GLN A 42 -13.13 -12.32 -5.93
N ARG A 43 -13.34 -12.56 -7.23
CA ARG A 43 -12.31 -13.14 -8.09
C ARG A 43 -11.07 -12.25 -8.17
N GLN A 44 -11.24 -10.92 -8.28
CA GLN A 44 -10.14 -9.97 -8.33
C GLN A 44 -9.35 -9.93 -7.00
N VAL A 45 -10.06 -9.91 -5.86
CA VAL A 45 -9.44 -9.95 -4.52
C VAL A 45 -8.61 -11.22 -4.35
N GLU A 46 -9.16 -12.39 -4.65
CA GLU A 46 -8.42 -13.65 -4.49
C GLU A 46 -7.28 -13.79 -5.50
N ALA A 47 -7.44 -13.30 -6.74
CA ALA A 47 -6.35 -13.26 -7.71
C ALA A 47 -5.20 -12.36 -7.25
N ALA A 48 -5.49 -11.19 -6.66
CA ALA A 48 -4.47 -10.30 -6.11
C ALA A 48 -3.76 -10.93 -4.92
N LYS A 49 -4.51 -11.56 -4.00
CA LYS A 49 -3.94 -12.30 -2.87
C LYS A 49 -3.06 -13.47 -3.32
N ALA A 50 -3.47 -14.21 -4.35
CA ALA A 50 -2.70 -15.33 -4.91
C ALA A 50 -1.37 -14.88 -5.53
N ARG A 51 -1.30 -13.65 -6.07
CA ARG A 51 -0.03 -13.03 -6.52
C ARG A 51 0.85 -12.55 -5.37
N GLY A 52 0.31 -12.48 -4.15
CA GLY A 52 0.98 -11.89 -2.99
C GLY A 52 0.89 -10.36 -2.97
N ASP A 53 -0.02 -9.76 -3.72
CA ASP A 53 -0.21 -8.31 -3.74
C ASP A 53 -0.80 -7.84 -2.40
N PHE A 54 -0.44 -6.64 -1.97
CA PHE A 54 -1.16 -5.93 -0.92
C PHE A 54 -2.46 -5.38 -1.49
N VAL A 55 -3.61 -5.84 -0.97
CA VAL A 55 -4.93 -5.46 -1.51
C VAL A 55 -5.52 -4.32 -0.70
N ILE A 56 -5.81 -3.20 -1.37
CA ILE A 56 -6.55 -2.05 -0.82
C ILE A 56 -7.92 -2.02 -1.48
N VAL A 57 -8.98 -1.94 -0.69
CA VAL A 57 -10.37 -1.85 -1.18
C VAL A 57 -10.97 -0.53 -0.73
N VAL A 58 -11.52 0.25 -1.66
CA VAL A 58 -12.38 1.39 -1.33
C VAL A 58 -13.78 0.85 -1.08
N ALA A 59 -14.27 0.98 0.14
CA ALA A 59 -15.57 0.50 0.58
C ALA A 59 -16.45 1.66 1.05
N PRO A 60 -17.78 1.61 0.84
CA PRO A 60 -18.71 2.58 1.39
C PRO A 60 -18.81 2.43 2.91
N MET A 61 -17.87 3.06 3.63
CA MET A 61 -17.81 3.08 5.10
C MET A 61 -18.42 4.36 5.66
N LYS A 62 -18.79 4.38 6.95
CA LYS A 62 -19.20 5.65 7.57
C LYS A 62 -17.98 6.58 7.63
N PRO A 63 -18.15 7.91 7.49
CA PRO A 63 -17.02 8.86 7.50
C PRO A 63 -16.16 8.80 8.77
N THR A 64 -16.72 8.32 9.89
CA THR A 64 -16.03 8.15 11.17
C THR A 64 -15.29 6.82 11.28
N ASP A 65 -15.54 5.88 10.38
CA ASP A 65 -14.91 4.57 10.41
C ASP A 65 -13.47 4.70 9.91
N ARG A 66 -12.55 4.07 10.65
CA ARG A 66 -11.14 4.05 10.27
C ARG A 66 -10.90 2.95 9.24
N PRO A 67 -9.84 3.08 8.41
CA PRO A 67 -9.39 1.97 7.60
C PRO A 67 -9.16 0.72 8.45
N ARG A 68 -9.64 -0.43 7.95
CA ARG A 68 -9.56 -1.71 8.66
C ARG A 68 -8.89 -2.77 7.81
N THR A 69 -8.08 -3.61 8.42
CA THR A 69 -7.42 -4.73 7.74
C THR A 69 -8.07 -6.02 8.18
N GLU A 70 -8.63 -6.76 7.23
CA GLU A 70 -9.28 -8.05 7.45
C GLU A 70 -8.82 -9.06 6.39
N LYS A 71 -8.38 -10.25 6.82
CA LYS A 71 -7.98 -11.36 5.92
C LYS A 71 -6.98 -10.98 4.82
N GLY A 72 -6.06 -10.05 5.10
CA GLY A 72 -5.05 -9.59 4.15
C GLY A 72 -5.54 -8.51 3.16
N VAL A 73 -6.74 -7.96 3.38
CA VAL A 73 -7.31 -6.84 2.61
C VAL A 73 -7.45 -5.64 3.53
N THR A 74 -7.05 -4.46 3.06
CA THR A 74 -7.23 -3.21 3.79
C THR A 74 -8.35 -2.39 3.16
N TYR A 75 -9.42 -2.16 3.91
CA TYR A 75 -10.58 -1.38 3.50
C TYR A 75 -10.40 0.08 3.89
N CYS A 76 -10.65 0.99 2.95
CA CYS A 76 -10.60 2.43 3.10
C CYS A 76 -11.98 3.02 2.78
N GLY A 77 -12.41 4.02 3.55
CA GLY A 77 -13.71 4.66 3.35
C GLY A 77 -13.76 5.63 2.17
N THR A 78 -12.60 6.14 1.74
CA THR A 78 -12.48 7.07 0.61
C THR A 78 -11.34 6.68 -0.33
N GLU A 79 -11.44 7.11 -1.58
CA GLU A 79 -10.37 6.96 -2.56
C GLU A 79 -9.10 7.71 -2.14
N LEU A 80 -9.25 8.89 -1.51
CA LEU A 80 -8.12 9.67 -1.00
C LEU A 80 -7.31 8.87 0.04
N ASP A 81 -7.99 8.22 0.98
CA ASP A 81 -7.31 7.39 1.99
C ASP A 81 -6.59 6.20 1.35
N ALA A 82 -7.22 5.57 0.36
CA ALA A 82 -6.62 4.46 -0.37
C ALA A 82 -5.38 4.89 -1.17
N LEU A 83 -5.43 6.06 -1.82
CA LEU A 83 -4.30 6.65 -2.53
C LEU A 83 -3.18 7.04 -1.58
N ALA A 84 -3.50 7.64 -0.42
CA ALA A 84 -2.50 7.98 0.59
C ALA A 84 -1.82 6.72 1.14
N LEU A 85 -2.59 5.67 1.43
CA LEU A 85 -2.06 4.37 1.85
C LEU A 85 -1.15 3.76 0.77
N ASN A 86 -1.60 3.72 -0.49
CA ASN A 86 -0.79 3.23 -1.60
C ASN A 86 0.52 4.01 -1.72
N ALA A 87 0.46 5.35 -1.74
CA ALA A 87 1.64 6.20 -1.81
C ALA A 87 2.59 6.03 -0.62
N SER A 88 2.07 5.66 0.57
CA SER A 88 2.91 5.40 1.75
C SER A 88 3.75 4.12 1.61
N MET A 89 3.30 3.16 0.81
CA MET A 89 3.98 1.88 0.58
C MET A 89 4.89 1.91 -0.65
N LEU A 90 4.69 2.85 -1.57
CA LEU A 90 5.51 3.00 -2.76
C LEU A 90 6.84 3.71 -2.44
N PRO A 91 7.94 3.30 -3.10
CA PRO A 91 9.23 3.93 -2.89
C PRO A 91 9.21 5.40 -3.32
N SER A 92 9.96 6.22 -2.59
CA SER A 92 10.25 7.59 -2.99
C SER A 92 11.07 7.62 -4.28
N ARG A 93 10.75 8.57 -5.15
CA ARG A 93 11.55 8.96 -6.32
C ARG A 93 12.63 9.98 -5.97
N ARG A 94 12.52 10.66 -4.83
CA ARG A 94 13.42 11.76 -4.39
C ARG A 94 14.34 11.39 -3.23
N GLY A 95 14.35 10.12 -2.81
CA GLY A 95 15.16 9.64 -1.68
C GLY A 95 14.55 9.93 -0.29
N ASN A 96 13.26 10.26 -0.22
CA ASN A 96 12.48 10.29 1.02
C ASN A 96 12.06 8.86 1.43
N GLU A 97 11.30 8.75 2.53
CA GLU A 97 10.85 7.46 3.07
C GLU A 97 9.82 6.75 2.16
N SER A 98 8.96 7.50 1.46
CA SER A 98 7.92 6.96 0.57
C SER A 98 7.49 7.95 -0.50
N LEU A 99 6.71 7.49 -1.48
CA LEU A 99 6.07 8.35 -2.48
C LEU A 99 5.13 9.37 -1.81
N LEU A 100 4.44 8.99 -0.72
CA LEU A 100 3.66 9.94 0.07
C LEU A 100 4.56 11.04 0.67
N GLY A 101 5.74 10.68 1.16
CA GLY A 101 6.73 11.64 1.62
C GLY A 101 7.14 12.64 0.51
N ASP A 102 7.30 12.16 -0.73
CA ASP A 102 7.59 13.04 -1.87
C ASP A 102 6.47 14.02 -2.16
N VAL A 103 5.22 13.56 -2.11
CA VAL A 103 4.03 14.40 -2.32
C VAL A 103 3.95 15.46 -1.22
N MET A 104 4.11 15.08 0.05
CA MET A 104 4.01 16.03 1.16
C MET A 104 5.12 17.09 1.10
N LYS A 105 6.30 16.74 0.59
CA LYS A 105 7.41 17.68 0.34
C LYS A 105 7.23 18.56 -0.90
N SER A 106 6.34 18.22 -1.83
CA SER A 106 6.05 19.06 -3.00
C SER A 106 4.99 20.13 -2.72
N LEU A 107 4.20 19.95 -1.65
CA LEU A 107 3.20 20.91 -1.21
C LEU A 107 3.85 22.18 -0.62
N SER A 108 3.24 23.34 -0.87
CA SER A 108 3.67 24.62 -0.32
C SER A 108 2.96 24.93 1.00
N GLY A 109 3.63 25.67 1.90
CA GLY A 109 3.09 26.08 3.20
C GLY A 109 3.50 25.19 4.37
N ASN A 110 2.81 25.34 5.51
CA ASN A 110 3.09 24.59 6.73
C ASN A 110 2.40 23.21 6.68
N VAL A 111 3.08 22.25 6.06
CA VAL A 111 2.56 20.90 5.82
C VAL A 111 2.98 19.97 6.97
N LEU A 112 1.99 19.32 7.60
CA LEU A 112 2.24 18.24 8.57
C LEU A 112 2.77 17.01 7.82
N SER A 113 3.95 16.52 8.21
CA SER A 113 4.57 15.38 7.55
C SER A 113 3.96 14.05 8.01
N PRO A 114 3.93 13.02 7.14
CA PRO A 114 3.47 11.70 7.53
C PRO A 114 4.44 11.12 8.57
N VAL A 115 3.89 10.50 9.61
CA VAL A 115 4.66 9.84 10.66
C VAL A 115 4.33 8.36 10.62
N ALA A 116 5.35 7.50 10.71
CA ALA A 116 5.16 6.07 10.82
C ALA A 116 4.24 5.76 12.02
N CYS A 117 3.12 5.08 11.76
CA CYS A 117 2.20 4.69 12.81
C CYS A 117 2.77 3.47 13.53
N ASN A 118 3.67 3.70 14.49
CA ASN A 118 4.17 2.66 15.37
C ASN A 118 3.03 2.25 16.31
N LYS A 119 2.42 1.09 16.08
CA LYS A 119 1.50 0.50 17.07
C LYS A 119 2.30 0.26 18.35
N ALA A 120 1.82 0.80 19.47
CA ALA A 120 2.22 0.39 20.82
C ALA A 120 1.62 -0.98 21.15
#